data_AF-K8E8V6-F1
#
_entry.id   AF-K8E8V6-F1
#
_cell.length_a   1.000
_cell.length_b   1.000
_cell.length_c   1.000
_cell.angle_alpha   90.00
_cell.angle_beta   90.00
_cell.angle_gamma   90.00
#
_symmetry.space_group_name_H-M   'P 1'
#
loop_
_entity.id
_entity.type
_entity.pdbx_description
1 polymer ?
#
loop_
_entity_poly.entity_id
_entity_poly.type
_entity_poly.pdbx_seq_one_letter_code
_entity_poly.pdbx_strand_id
1 'polypeptide(L)'
;MYFLVSDEESAQTPSRKDEIDETQEFNARLFGCEFVRRCGRMLKLNQSCIATGQVLLHRFYFKKSLKKFDVKRMAATSIWLASKLEESPRKLRDVVNVLVRVEERMEGKKSSETVVLDVYSDRFEDIKEDLVRKERHMLKEFGFVIKIEHPHKFVLNYLQILSLAENKQLTQKALNHTNDALHTTICVRFNSETIACASIYLAAREMNVALPENPHQWWLLFDVVLEDIECVCDSLEILYKYIYIEYPPKYELLGELPPGDFEQPKGDGGKRKR
;
A
#
# COMPACT_ATOMS: atom_id res chain seq x y z
N MET A 1 -0.66 9.80 -19.40
CA MET A 1 -1.64 8.71 -19.55
C MET A 1 -1.62 7.93 -18.24
N TYR A 2 -2.72 7.93 -17.49
CA TYR A 2 -2.82 7.18 -16.24
C TYR A 2 -2.88 5.68 -16.56
N PHE A 3 -2.23 4.84 -15.75
CA PHE A 3 -2.30 3.39 -15.90
C PHE A 3 -3.58 2.91 -15.21
N LEU A 4 -4.70 2.98 -15.94
CA LEU A 4 -5.99 2.44 -15.52
C LEU A 4 -6.27 1.17 -16.30
N VAL A 5 -6.71 0.15 -15.59
CA VAL A 5 -7.05 -1.16 -16.12
C VAL A 5 -8.56 -1.21 -16.31
N SER A 6 -9.01 -1.54 -17.52
CA SER A 6 -10.44 -1.75 -17.80
C SER A 6 -10.99 -2.98 -17.08
N ASP A 7 -12.30 -3.08 -16.90
CA ASP A 7 -12.91 -4.25 -16.27
C ASP A 7 -12.66 -5.55 -17.06
N GLU A 8 -12.56 -5.47 -18.39
CA GLU A 8 -12.20 -6.60 -19.25
C GLU A 8 -10.76 -7.09 -19.00
N GLU A 9 -9.81 -6.16 -18.88
CA GLU A 9 -8.42 -6.47 -18.54
C GLU A 9 -8.29 -6.98 -17.10
N SER A 10 -9.15 -6.51 -16.19
CA SER A 10 -9.23 -7.01 -14.82
C SER A 10 -9.77 -8.44 -14.77
N ALA A 11 -10.69 -8.80 -15.67
CA ALA A 11 -11.24 -10.14 -15.77
C ALA A 11 -10.29 -11.14 -16.47
N GLN A 12 -9.41 -10.66 -17.36
CA GLN A 12 -8.49 -11.49 -18.15
C GLN A 12 -7.02 -11.21 -17.85
N THR A 13 -6.62 -11.38 -16.59
CA THR A 13 -5.22 -11.19 -16.18
C THR A 13 -4.29 -12.21 -16.86
N PRO A 14 -3.00 -11.88 -17.07
CA PRO A 14 -2.00 -12.83 -17.54
C PRO A 14 -1.86 -14.06 -16.63
N SER A 15 -2.13 -13.93 -15.34
CA SER A 15 -2.13 -15.02 -14.37
C SER A 15 -3.26 -16.02 -14.65
N ARG A 16 -4.48 -15.52 -14.94
CA ARG A 16 -5.62 -16.37 -15.33
C ARG A 16 -5.36 -17.13 -16.63
N LYS A 17 -4.69 -16.49 -17.61
CA LYS A 17 -4.25 -17.16 -18.85
C LYS A 17 -3.24 -18.28 -18.61
N ASP A 18 -2.47 -18.20 -17.53
CA ASP A 18 -1.53 -19.23 -17.09
C ASP A 18 -2.17 -20.22 -16.07
N GLU A 19 -3.51 -20.25 -15.98
CA GLU A 19 -4.35 -21.15 -15.16
C GLU A 19 -4.25 -20.92 -13.64
N ILE A 20 -3.97 -19.70 -13.21
CA ILE A 20 -4.05 -19.31 -11.79
C ILE A 20 -5.48 -18.91 -11.45
N ASP A 21 -6.02 -19.50 -10.38
CA ASP A 21 -7.35 -19.18 -9.85
C ASP A 21 -7.44 -17.73 -9.34
N GLU A 22 -8.62 -17.14 -9.42
CA GLU A 22 -8.87 -15.77 -8.96
C GLU A 22 -8.52 -15.58 -7.48
N THR A 23 -8.87 -16.55 -6.63
CA THR A 23 -8.56 -16.51 -5.19
C THR A 23 -7.06 -16.57 -4.97
N GLN A 24 -6.36 -17.47 -5.68
CA GLN A 24 -4.90 -17.60 -5.58
C GLN A 24 -4.19 -16.33 -6.04
N GLU A 25 -4.66 -15.72 -7.13
CA GLU A 25 -4.13 -14.45 -7.61
C GLU A 25 -4.37 -13.32 -6.61
N PHE A 26 -5.58 -13.22 -6.04
CA PHE A 26 -5.91 -12.25 -5.00
C PHE A 26 -4.98 -12.40 -3.79
N ASN A 27 -4.81 -13.62 -3.28
CA ASN A 27 -3.99 -13.94 -2.11
C ASN A 27 -2.52 -13.62 -2.35
N ALA A 28 -2.01 -13.95 -3.54
CA ALA A 28 -0.63 -13.68 -3.92
C ALA A 28 -0.36 -12.17 -4.03
N ARG A 29 -1.30 -11.39 -4.60
CA ARG A 29 -1.19 -9.92 -4.67
C ARG A 29 -1.27 -9.29 -3.28
N LEU A 30 -2.21 -9.73 -2.45
CA LEU A 30 -2.36 -9.28 -1.06
C LEU A 30 -1.09 -9.55 -0.25
N PHE A 31 -0.54 -10.77 -0.35
CA PHE A 31 0.73 -11.15 0.26
C PHE A 31 1.88 -10.27 -0.25
N GLY A 32 1.94 -9.98 -1.54
CA GLY A 32 2.93 -9.10 -2.13
C GLY A 32 2.86 -7.67 -1.56
N CYS A 33 1.66 -7.11 -1.41
CA CYS A 33 1.46 -5.79 -0.83
C CYS A 33 1.80 -5.75 0.67
N GLU A 34 1.48 -6.81 1.43
CA GLU A 34 1.94 -6.98 2.81
C GLU A 34 3.47 -7.03 2.89
N PHE A 35 4.10 -7.75 1.97
CA PHE A 35 5.56 -7.88 1.88
C PHE A 35 6.23 -6.54 1.59
N VAL A 36 5.70 -5.76 0.63
CA VAL A 36 6.15 -4.39 0.33
C VAL A 36 6.08 -3.51 1.59
N ARG A 37 4.95 -3.55 2.31
CA ARG A 37 4.76 -2.75 3.52
C ARG A 37 5.79 -3.09 4.61
N ARG A 38 6.03 -4.39 4.84
CA ARG A 38 7.03 -4.86 5.82
C ARG A 38 8.44 -4.46 5.45
N CYS A 39 8.81 -4.59 4.18
CA CYS A 39 10.10 -4.14 3.66
C CYS A 39 10.25 -2.63 3.82
N GLY A 40 9.24 -1.85 3.45
CA GLY A 40 9.24 -0.39 3.53
C GLY A 40 9.39 0.11 4.96
N ARG A 41 8.66 -0.47 5.92
CA ARG A 41 8.81 -0.16 7.35
C ARG A 41 10.23 -0.45 7.85
N MET A 42 10.81 -1.59 7.48
CA MET A 42 12.15 -1.96 7.93
C MET A 42 13.25 -1.11 7.28
N LEU A 43 13.03 -0.64 6.04
CA LEU A 43 13.88 0.35 5.34
C LEU A 43 13.65 1.79 5.82
N LYS A 44 12.73 2.01 6.75
CA LYS A 44 12.32 3.34 7.24
C LYS A 44 11.96 4.27 6.08
N LEU A 45 11.15 3.79 5.15
CA LEU A 45 10.62 4.56 4.03
C LEU A 45 9.32 5.27 4.46
N ASN A 46 9.03 6.41 3.83
CA ASN A 46 7.78 7.14 4.06
C ASN A 46 6.59 6.37 3.46
N GLN A 47 5.37 6.73 3.89
CA GLN A 47 4.16 6.05 3.41
C GLN A 47 3.95 6.24 1.90
N SER A 48 4.33 7.40 1.34
CA SER A 48 4.28 7.65 -0.10
C SER A 48 5.09 6.61 -0.88
N CYS A 49 6.30 6.30 -0.44
CA CYS A 49 7.14 5.28 -1.08
C CYS A 49 6.57 3.87 -0.94
N ILE A 50 5.94 3.55 0.19
CA ILE A 50 5.29 2.24 0.37
C ILE A 50 4.10 2.11 -0.57
N ALA A 51 3.26 3.15 -0.65
CA ALA A 51 2.12 3.22 -1.56
C ALA A 51 2.57 3.07 -3.02
N THR A 52 3.63 3.78 -3.43
CA THR A 52 4.25 3.65 -4.75
C THR A 52 4.68 2.21 -5.02
N GLY A 53 5.33 1.55 -4.06
CA GLY A 53 5.73 0.15 -4.18
C GLY A 53 4.54 -0.81 -4.40
N GLN A 54 3.42 -0.61 -3.70
CA GLN A 54 2.21 -1.43 -3.85
C GLN A 54 1.57 -1.23 -5.22
N VAL A 55 1.43 0.03 -5.66
CA VAL A 55 0.88 0.36 -6.98
C VAL A 55 1.74 -0.26 -8.09
N LEU A 56 3.08 -0.13 -8.01
CA LEU A 56 3.99 -0.75 -8.99
C LEU A 56 3.81 -2.26 -9.06
N LEU A 57 3.65 -2.92 -7.91
CA LEU A 57 3.44 -4.37 -7.85
C LEU A 57 2.13 -4.78 -8.54
N HIS A 58 1.03 -4.09 -8.24
CA HIS A 58 -0.25 -4.34 -8.89
C HIS A 58 -0.15 -4.13 -10.40
N ARG A 59 0.38 -2.99 -10.85
CA ARG A 59 0.58 -2.66 -12.27
C ARG A 59 1.40 -3.73 -12.99
N PHE A 60 2.46 -4.23 -12.35
CA PHE A 60 3.31 -5.27 -12.92
C PHE A 60 2.53 -6.57 -13.18
N TYR A 61 1.76 -7.04 -12.21
CA TYR A 61 1.00 -8.29 -12.34
C TYR A 61 -0.24 -8.19 -13.25
N PHE A 62 -0.65 -6.99 -13.66
CA PHE A 62 -1.58 -6.83 -14.78
C PHE A 62 -0.92 -7.02 -16.15
N LYS A 63 0.41 -6.90 -16.24
CA LYS A 63 1.18 -7.15 -17.48
C LYS A 63 1.84 -8.52 -17.53
N LYS A 64 2.23 -9.08 -16.37
CA LYS A 64 2.92 -10.36 -16.24
C LYS A 64 2.22 -11.29 -15.27
N SER A 65 2.40 -12.58 -15.52
CA SER A 65 1.81 -13.64 -14.71
C SER A 65 2.61 -13.87 -13.41
N LEU A 66 1.88 -14.15 -12.33
CA LEU A 66 2.42 -14.60 -11.04
C LEU A 66 3.22 -15.90 -11.15
N LYS A 67 2.92 -16.76 -12.15
CA LYS A 67 3.64 -18.03 -12.38
C LYS A 67 5.09 -17.81 -12.83
N LYS A 68 5.33 -16.70 -13.53
CA LYS A 68 6.63 -16.39 -14.16
C LYS A 68 7.51 -15.53 -13.26
N PHE A 69 6.92 -14.78 -12.34
CA PHE A 69 7.62 -13.82 -11.50
C PHE A 69 7.24 -13.98 -10.03
N ASP A 70 8.22 -14.42 -9.24
CA ASP A 70 8.07 -14.60 -7.79
C ASP A 70 7.67 -13.29 -7.08
N VAL A 71 6.64 -13.40 -6.24
CA VAL A 71 6.02 -12.27 -5.53
C VAL A 71 6.98 -11.59 -4.57
N LYS A 72 7.81 -12.35 -3.83
CA LYS A 72 8.72 -11.79 -2.83
C LYS A 72 9.80 -10.95 -3.51
N ARG A 73 10.41 -11.49 -4.57
CA ARG A 73 11.41 -10.78 -5.37
C ARG A 73 10.83 -9.56 -6.07
N MET A 74 9.62 -9.66 -6.65
CA MET A 74 8.98 -8.50 -7.29
C MET A 74 8.56 -7.44 -6.27
N ALA A 75 8.10 -7.81 -5.08
CA ALA A 75 7.79 -6.88 -4.00
C ALA A 75 9.03 -6.10 -3.53
N ALA A 76 10.14 -6.78 -3.29
CA ALA A 76 11.42 -6.13 -2.94
C ALA A 76 11.95 -5.24 -4.07
N THR A 77 11.80 -5.66 -5.32
CA THR A 77 12.15 -4.85 -6.50
C THR A 77 11.26 -3.60 -6.58
N SER A 78 9.96 -3.74 -6.33
CA SER A 78 8.98 -2.66 -6.40
C SER A 78 9.27 -1.59 -5.35
N ILE A 79 9.58 -1.96 -4.10
CA ILE A 79 9.92 -1.00 -3.05
C ILE A 79 11.28 -0.33 -3.31
N TRP A 80 12.25 -1.06 -3.87
CA TRP A 80 13.54 -0.47 -4.25
C TRP A 80 13.39 0.55 -5.36
N LEU A 81 12.64 0.22 -6.41
CA LEU A 81 12.32 1.15 -7.49
C LEU A 81 11.53 2.36 -6.97
N ALA A 82 10.51 2.13 -6.15
CA ALA A 82 9.73 3.20 -5.52
C ALA A 82 10.60 4.17 -4.72
N SER A 83 11.59 3.66 -3.96
CA SER A 83 12.50 4.52 -3.19
C SER A 83 13.30 5.48 -4.06
N LYS A 84 13.61 5.08 -5.30
CA LYS A 84 14.28 5.95 -6.27
C LYS A 84 13.33 6.97 -6.90
N LEU A 85 12.09 6.58 -7.15
CA LEU A 85 11.07 7.47 -7.74
C LEU A 85 10.59 8.55 -6.77
N GLU A 86 10.60 8.26 -5.47
CA GLU A 86 10.12 9.13 -4.40
C GLU A 86 11.27 9.88 -3.71
N GLU A 87 12.42 10.03 -4.38
CA GLU A 87 13.59 10.78 -3.91
C GLU A 87 14.08 10.36 -2.50
N SER A 88 13.90 9.09 -2.15
CA SER A 88 14.33 8.51 -0.87
C SER A 88 15.16 7.23 -1.08
N PRO A 89 16.19 7.26 -1.95
CA PRO A 89 16.85 6.05 -2.42
C PRO A 89 17.48 5.25 -1.28
N ARG A 90 17.39 3.93 -1.40
CA ARG A 90 18.06 2.97 -0.50
C ARG A 90 19.13 2.19 -1.25
N LYS A 91 20.22 1.85 -0.55
CA LYS A 91 21.27 1.04 -1.13
C LYS A 91 20.72 -0.36 -1.40
N LEU A 92 21.07 -0.94 -2.55
CA LEU A 92 20.60 -2.27 -2.93
C LEU A 92 20.96 -3.32 -1.87
N ARG A 93 22.14 -3.20 -1.24
CA ARG A 93 22.54 -4.06 -0.10
C ARG A 93 21.52 -4.07 1.03
N ASP A 94 21.00 -2.89 1.40
CA ASP A 94 20.03 -2.78 2.49
C ASP A 94 18.70 -3.43 2.09
N VAL A 95 18.29 -3.29 0.83
CA VAL A 95 17.10 -3.94 0.28
C VAL A 95 17.24 -5.46 0.29
N VAL A 96 18.39 -6.00 -0.13
CA VAL A 96 18.65 -7.46 -0.13
C VAL A 96 18.61 -8.01 1.30
N ASN A 97 19.27 -7.33 2.24
CA ASN A 97 19.24 -7.71 3.66
C ASN A 97 17.81 -7.68 4.22
N VAL A 98 17.04 -6.66 3.84
CA VAL A 98 15.64 -6.53 4.26
C VAL A 98 14.76 -7.62 3.68
N LEU A 99 14.89 -7.91 2.38
CA LEU A 99 14.19 -8.99 1.69
C LEU A 99 14.40 -10.32 2.43
N VAL A 100 15.65 -10.72 2.65
CA VAL A 100 15.95 -12.00 3.32
C VAL A 100 15.45 -12.00 4.77
N ARG A 101 15.60 -10.89 5.49
CA ARG A 101 15.10 -10.77 6.87
C ARG A 101 13.57 -10.84 6.96
N VAL A 102 12.84 -10.29 6.00
CA VAL A 102 11.37 -10.40 5.95
C VAL A 102 10.96 -11.82 5.55
N GLU A 103 11.66 -12.45 4.60
CA GLU A 103 11.44 -13.86 4.22
C GLU A 103 11.59 -14.78 5.43
N GLU A 104 12.69 -14.67 6.18
CA GLU A 104 12.96 -15.50 7.35
C GLU A 104 11.96 -15.30 8.48
N ARG A 105 11.50 -14.05 8.69
CA ARG A 105 10.45 -13.75 9.68
C ARG A 105 9.10 -14.35 9.30
N MET A 106 8.76 -14.37 8.01
CA MET A 106 7.54 -15.00 7.52
C MET A 106 7.58 -16.52 7.68
N GLU A 107 8.77 -17.12 7.59
CA GLU A 107 9.03 -18.55 7.84
C GLU A 107 9.04 -18.92 9.35
N GLY A 108 8.82 -17.96 10.25
CA GLY A 108 8.77 -18.19 11.70
C GLY A 108 10.11 -18.23 12.41
N LYS A 109 11.22 -17.86 11.74
CA LYS A 109 12.55 -17.78 12.37
C LYS A 109 12.60 -16.60 13.34
N LYS A 110 13.12 -16.83 14.55
CA LYS A 110 13.19 -15.80 15.59
C LYS A 110 14.23 -14.74 15.23
N SER A 111 13.93 -13.48 15.55
CA SER A 111 14.76 -12.31 15.21
C SER A 111 16.16 -12.29 15.86
N SER A 112 16.49 -13.23 16.74
CA SER A 112 17.81 -13.43 17.35
C SER A 112 18.77 -14.28 16.50
N GLU A 113 18.24 -15.06 15.55
CA GLU A 113 19.05 -15.97 14.69
C GLU A 113 19.36 -15.39 13.31
N THR A 114 18.77 -14.24 12.97
CA THR A 114 19.02 -13.55 11.70
C THR A 114 20.46 -13.05 11.60
N VAL A 115 21.29 -13.81 10.92
CA VAL A 115 22.64 -13.43 10.50
C VAL A 115 22.50 -12.42 9.36
N VAL A 116 23.14 -11.25 9.48
CA VAL A 116 23.29 -10.34 8.35
C VAL A 116 23.97 -11.12 7.24
N LEU A 117 23.34 -11.20 6.05
CA LEU A 117 23.92 -11.91 4.92
C LEU A 117 25.35 -11.42 4.68
N ASP A 118 26.27 -12.37 4.58
CA ASP A 118 27.64 -12.04 4.20
C ASP A 118 27.62 -11.46 2.79
N VAL A 119 28.23 -10.28 2.64
CA VAL A 119 28.29 -9.53 1.39
C VAL A 119 29.07 -10.31 0.32
N TYR A 120 29.96 -11.20 0.75
CA TYR A 120 30.75 -12.05 -0.13
C TYR A 120 30.12 -13.42 -0.38
N SER A 121 28.92 -13.69 0.15
CA SER A 121 28.23 -14.95 -0.13
C SER A 121 27.66 -14.96 -1.55
N ASP A 122 27.80 -16.09 -2.24
CA ASP A 122 27.20 -16.31 -3.57
C ASP A 122 25.69 -16.03 -3.56
N ARG A 123 25.00 -16.41 -2.47
CA ARG A 123 23.57 -16.14 -2.27
C ARG A 123 23.23 -14.65 -2.30
N PHE A 124 24.08 -13.79 -1.72
CA PHE A 124 23.86 -12.34 -1.75
C PHE A 124 24.00 -11.81 -3.17
N GLU A 125 25.03 -12.24 -3.89
CA GLU A 125 25.30 -11.81 -5.25
C GLU A 125 24.18 -12.24 -6.22
N ASP A 126 23.72 -13.49 -6.11
CA ASP A 126 22.60 -14.01 -6.90
C ASP A 126 21.31 -13.19 -6.73
N ILE A 127 20.95 -12.88 -5.47
CA ILE A 127 19.77 -12.06 -5.17
C ILE A 127 19.96 -10.64 -5.70
N LYS A 128 21.16 -10.07 -5.54
CA LYS A 128 21.48 -8.73 -6.03
C LYS A 128 21.31 -8.66 -7.56
N GLU A 129 21.87 -9.60 -8.29
CA GLU A 129 21.73 -9.67 -9.75
C GLU A 129 20.28 -9.88 -10.19
N ASP A 130 19.54 -10.74 -9.48
CA ASP A 130 18.13 -10.99 -9.79
C ASP A 130 17.26 -9.74 -9.59
N LEU A 131 17.46 -8.99 -8.50
CA LEU A 131 16.75 -7.72 -8.27
C LEU A 131 17.07 -6.69 -9.35
N VAL A 132 18.34 -6.56 -9.76
CA VAL A 132 18.73 -5.65 -10.86
C VAL A 132 18.08 -6.07 -12.18
N ARG A 133 18.03 -7.37 -12.47
CA ARG A 133 17.39 -7.91 -13.67
C ARG A 133 15.88 -7.65 -13.67
N LYS A 134 15.22 -7.88 -12.54
CA LYS A 134 13.78 -7.65 -12.33
C LYS A 134 13.42 -6.18 -12.42
N GLU A 135 14.23 -5.30 -11.86
CA GLU A 135 14.03 -3.85 -11.99
C GLU A 135 14.01 -3.44 -13.46
N ARG A 136 15.03 -3.85 -14.22
CA ARG A 136 15.11 -3.55 -15.66
C ARG A 136 13.89 -4.08 -16.41
N HIS A 137 13.40 -5.26 -16.03
CA HIS A 137 12.20 -5.83 -16.62
C HIS A 137 10.96 -4.98 -16.31
N MET A 138 10.76 -4.63 -15.04
CA MET A 138 9.64 -3.79 -14.59
C MET A 138 9.62 -2.43 -15.31
N LEU A 139 10.76 -1.76 -15.42
CA LEU A 139 10.88 -0.48 -16.15
C LEU A 139 10.51 -0.60 -17.63
N LYS A 140 10.96 -1.67 -18.30
CA LYS A 140 10.62 -1.96 -19.70
C LYS A 140 9.12 -2.18 -19.88
N GLU A 141 8.51 -2.97 -18.99
CA GLU A 141 7.07 -3.23 -19.04
C GLU A 141 6.24 -1.96 -18.83
N PHE A 142 6.72 -1.00 -18.03
CA PHE A 142 6.06 0.29 -17.86
C PHE A 142 6.38 1.31 -18.96
N GLY A 143 7.26 0.99 -19.91
CA GLY A 143 7.69 1.93 -20.94
C GLY A 143 8.38 3.16 -20.35
N PHE A 144 8.98 3.05 -19.16
CA PHE A 144 9.60 4.14 -18.40
C PHE A 144 8.67 5.31 -18.02
N VAL A 145 7.34 5.17 -18.21
CA VAL A 145 6.35 6.16 -17.78
C VAL A 145 5.78 5.72 -16.43
N ILE A 146 6.41 6.17 -15.35
CA ILE A 146 6.11 5.74 -13.98
C ILE A 146 5.65 6.94 -13.15
N LYS A 147 4.58 7.59 -13.60
CA LYS A 147 3.88 8.58 -12.79
C LYS A 147 2.85 7.85 -11.92
N ILE A 148 2.94 8.07 -10.61
CA ILE A 148 1.97 7.57 -9.64
C ILE A 148 1.46 8.79 -8.89
N GLU A 149 0.15 8.84 -8.76
CA GLU A 149 -0.56 9.80 -7.94
C GLU A 149 -1.23 9.03 -6.82
N HIS A 150 -1.14 9.54 -5.59
CA HIS A 150 -1.59 8.83 -4.40
C HIS A 150 -2.91 9.39 -3.90
N PRO A 151 -3.90 8.52 -3.57
CA PRO A 151 -5.20 8.95 -3.04
C PRO A 151 -5.09 9.75 -1.74
N HIS A 152 -4.03 9.53 -0.93
CA HIS A 152 -3.83 10.22 0.35
C HIS A 152 -3.82 11.75 0.23
N LYS A 153 -3.27 12.29 -0.85
CA LYS A 153 -3.23 13.74 -1.08
C LYS A 153 -4.63 14.31 -1.26
N PHE A 154 -5.50 13.58 -1.96
CA PHE A 154 -6.88 13.98 -2.20
C PHE A 154 -7.72 13.87 -0.93
N VAL A 155 -7.54 12.83 -0.12
CA VAL A 155 -8.27 12.67 1.15
C VAL A 155 -8.15 13.91 2.04
N LEU A 156 -6.92 14.41 2.22
CA LEU A 156 -6.67 15.60 3.04
C LEU A 156 -7.32 16.85 2.46
N ASN A 157 -7.18 17.07 1.14
CA ASN A 157 -7.78 18.21 0.46
C ASN A 157 -9.32 18.17 0.50
N TYR A 158 -9.91 16.99 0.31
CA TYR A 158 -11.36 16.81 0.24
C TYR A 158 -11.98 16.99 1.63
N LEU A 159 -11.38 16.43 2.67
CA LEU A 159 -11.82 16.67 4.05
C LEU A 159 -11.75 18.15 4.44
N GLN A 160 -10.75 18.88 3.93
CA GLN A 160 -10.66 20.33 4.14
C GLN A 160 -11.78 21.08 3.42
N ILE A 161 -12.06 20.74 2.15
CA ILE A 161 -13.16 21.35 1.37
C ILE A 161 -14.52 21.08 2.04
N LEU A 162 -14.70 19.86 2.56
CA LEU A 162 -15.92 19.47 3.28
C LEU A 162 -16.01 20.07 4.69
N SER A 163 -15.02 20.84 5.14
CA SER A 163 -14.92 21.39 6.50
C SER A 163 -14.94 20.31 7.60
N LEU A 164 -14.45 19.11 7.28
CA LEU A 164 -14.38 17.94 8.18
C LEU A 164 -12.97 17.64 8.67
N ALA A 165 -11.97 18.41 8.22
CA ALA A 165 -10.56 18.23 8.59
C ALA A 165 -10.29 18.39 10.11
N GLU A 166 -11.15 19.09 10.84
CA GLU A 166 -11.03 19.22 12.30
C GLU A 166 -11.28 17.89 13.03
N ASN A 167 -12.06 16.99 12.42
CA ASN A 167 -12.30 15.66 12.96
C ASN A 167 -11.09 14.76 12.66
N LYS A 168 -10.12 14.78 13.58
CA LYS A 168 -8.90 13.95 13.48
C LYS A 168 -9.19 12.45 13.40
N GLN A 169 -10.24 11.99 14.09
CA GLN A 169 -10.63 10.57 14.07
C GLN A 169 -11.13 10.15 12.68
N LEU A 170 -12.01 10.96 12.08
CA LEU A 170 -12.50 10.74 10.72
C LEU A 170 -11.35 10.77 9.71
N THR A 171 -10.47 11.77 9.82
CA THR A 171 -9.31 11.92 8.94
C THR A 171 -8.40 10.70 9.01
N GLN A 172 -8.05 10.25 10.22
CA GLN A 172 -7.22 9.06 10.41
C GLN A 172 -7.89 7.82 9.85
N LYS A 173 -9.20 7.67 10.05
CA LYS A 173 -9.97 6.53 9.58
C LYS A 173 -10.05 6.46 8.05
N ALA A 174 -10.32 7.59 7.39
CA ALA A 174 -10.29 7.69 5.93
C ALA A 174 -8.89 7.35 5.37
N LEU A 175 -7.82 7.84 6.01
CA LEU A 175 -6.44 7.49 5.61
C LEU A 175 -6.12 6.01 5.82
N ASN A 176 -6.67 5.37 6.86
CA ASN A 176 -6.53 3.94 7.08
C ASN A 176 -7.22 3.14 5.97
N HIS A 177 -8.48 3.44 5.63
CA HIS A 177 -9.17 2.82 4.50
C HIS A 177 -8.42 3.05 3.18
N THR A 178 -7.80 4.22 3.00
CA THR A 178 -6.97 4.52 1.83
C THR A 178 -5.73 3.64 1.77
N ASN A 179 -5.09 3.36 2.92
CA ASN A 179 -3.95 2.43 2.98
C ASN A 179 -4.39 1.00 2.66
N ASP A 180 -5.53 0.58 3.19
CA ASP A 180 -6.11 -0.74 2.96
C ASP A 180 -6.53 -0.91 1.49
N ALA A 181 -7.00 0.15 0.86
CA ALA A 181 -7.35 0.18 -0.54
C ALA A 181 -6.15 -0.14 -1.46
N LEU A 182 -4.94 0.23 -1.06
CA LEU A 182 -3.72 -0.09 -1.81
C LEU A 182 -3.29 -1.57 -1.69
N HIS A 183 -3.96 -2.36 -0.84
CA HIS A 183 -3.79 -3.81 -0.81
C HIS A 183 -4.61 -4.53 -1.88
N THR A 184 -5.59 -3.85 -2.48
CA THR A 184 -6.45 -4.43 -3.51
C THR A 184 -6.17 -3.82 -4.89
N THR A 185 -6.76 -4.40 -5.92
CA THR A 185 -6.55 -3.97 -7.31
C THR A 185 -7.24 -2.65 -7.66
N ILE A 186 -8.02 -2.05 -6.74
CA ILE A 186 -8.72 -0.78 -6.98
C ILE A 186 -7.75 0.37 -7.30
N CYS A 187 -6.52 0.32 -6.77
CA CYS A 187 -5.47 1.32 -7.03
C CYS A 187 -5.02 1.41 -8.50
N VAL A 188 -5.41 0.44 -9.33
CA VAL A 188 -5.16 0.45 -10.78
C VAL A 188 -6.44 0.42 -11.61
N ARG A 189 -7.62 0.24 -10.99
CA ARG A 189 -8.92 0.27 -11.68
C ARG A 189 -9.56 1.65 -11.62
N PHE A 190 -9.39 2.35 -10.51
CA PHE A 190 -10.00 3.64 -10.26
C PHE A 190 -8.96 4.75 -10.09
N ASN A 191 -9.40 5.98 -10.37
CA ASN A 191 -8.61 7.19 -10.14
C ASN A 191 -8.38 7.43 -8.65
N SER A 192 -7.31 8.16 -8.33
CA SER A 192 -6.95 8.48 -6.94
C SER A 192 -8.03 9.32 -6.24
N GLU A 193 -8.72 10.16 -7.01
CA GLU A 193 -9.87 10.97 -6.60
C GLU A 193 -11.03 10.09 -6.14
N THR A 194 -11.40 9.10 -6.95
CA THR A 194 -12.46 8.11 -6.64
C THR A 194 -12.15 7.34 -5.36
N ILE A 195 -10.92 6.84 -5.22
CA ILE A 195 -10.48 6.07 -4.03
C ILE A 195 -10.53 6.95 -2.78
N ALA A 196 -10.14 8.22 -2.89
CA ALA A 196 -10.21 9.16 -1.79
C ALA A 196 -11.66 9.46 -1.38
N CYS A 197 -12.56 9.69 -2.34
CA CYS A 197 -13.98 9.86 -2.08
C CYS A 197 -14.58 8.63 -1.40
N ALA A 198 -14.30 7.43 -1.90
CA ALA A 198 -14.79 6.19 -1.31
C ALA A 198 -14.28 5.96 0.11
N SER A 199 -13.01 6.26 0.37
CA SER A 199 -12.41 6.15 1.70
C SER A 199 -13.04 7.11 2.72
N ILE A 200 -13.38 8.34 2.29
CA ILE A 200 -14.10 9.32 3.12
C ILE A 200 -15.56 8.87 3.34
N TYR A 201 -16.23 8.40 2.29
CA TYR A 201 -17.61 7.93 2.34
C TYR A 201 -17.77 6.76 3.33
N LEU A 202 -16.90 5.75 3.23
CA LEU A 202 -16.88 4.60 4.14
C LEU A 202 -16.60 5.04 5.59
N ALA A 203 -15.59 5.89 5.80
CA ALA A 203 -15.24 6.38 7.14
C ALA A 203 -16.40 7.17 7.78
N ALA A 204 -17.06 8.03 7.01
CA ALA A 204 -18.17 8.84 7.48
C ALA A 204 -19.38 7.97 7.85
N ARG A 205 -19.70 6.96 7.03
CA ARG A 205 -20.78 6.00 7.29
C ARG A 205 -20.52 5.21 8.57
N GLU A 206 -19.30 4.72 8.78
CA GLU A 206 -18.96 3.99 10.00
C GLU A 206 -18.92 4.87 11.26
N MET A 207 -18.68 6.17 11.12
CA MET A 207 -18.65 7.14 12.23
C MET A 207 -19.97 7.89 12.42
N ASN A 208 -21.01 7.57 11.63
CA ASN A 208 -22.29 8.27 11.59
C ASN A 208 -22.14 9.80 11.41
N VAL A 209 -21.19 10.23 10.59
CA VAL A 209 -20.98 11.65 10.26
C VAL A 209 -21.84 12.01 9.06
N ALA A 210 -22.72 12.99 9.23
CA ALA A 210 -23.55 13.49 8.12
C ALA A 210 -22.67 14.26 7.12
N LEU A 211 -22.64 13.77 5.88
CA LEU A 211 -21.99 14.45 4.76
C LEU A 211 -22.98 15.39 4.07
N PRO A 212 -22.51 16.48 3.44
CA PRO A 212 -23.40 17.40 2.74
C PRO A 212 -23.99 16.72 1.50
N GLU A 213 -25.26 16.33 1.59
CA GLU A 213 -26.02 15.71 0.49
C GLU A 213 -27.00 16.69 -0.19
N ASN A 214 -27.27 17.84 0.44
CA ASN A 214 -28.19 18.86 -0.06
C ASN A 214 -27.44 20.19 -0.32
N PRO A 215 -27.62 20.85 -1.48
CA PRO A 215 -28.52 20.54 -2.61
C PRO A 215 -27.96 19.57 -3.65
N HIS A 216 -26.65 19.28 -3.61
CA HIS A 216 -25.99 18.33 -4.49
C HIS A 216 -25.13 17.37 -3.67
N GLN A 217 -25.03 16.13 -4.13
CA GLN A 217 -24.16 15.12 -3.54
C GLN A 217 -22.69 15.58 -3.61
N TRP A 218 -22.00 15.56 -2.47
CA TRP A 218 -20.66 16.14 -2.35
C TRP A 218 -19.60 15.49 -3.26
N TRP A 219 -19.74 14.22 -3.63
CA TRP A 219 -18.79 13.52 -4.50
C TRP A 219 -18.80 14.05 -5.94
N LEU A 220 -19.90 14.67 -6.37
CA LEU A 220 -19.99 15.30 -7.69
C LEU A 220 -19.04 16.50 -7.83
N LEU A 221 -18.64 17.13 -6.72
CA LEU A 221 -17.64 18.21 -6.72
C LEU A 221 -16.26 17.73 -7.16
N PHE A 222 -16.02 16.42 -7.11
CA PHE A 222 -14.75 15.79 -7.44
C PHE A 222 -14.82 14.96 -8.74
N ASP A 223 -15.89 15.13 -9.52
CA ASP A 223 -16.16 14.40 -10.77
C ASP A 223 -16.18 12.86 -10.59
N VAL A 224 -16.68 12.39 -9.44
CA VAL A 224 -16.80 10.97 -9.10
C VAL A 224 -18.27 10.52 -9.15
N VAL A 225 -18.52 9.28 -9.58
CA VAL A 225 -19.86 8.65 -9.61
C VAL A 225 -20.06 7.75 -8.38
N LEU A 226 -21.30 7.66 -7.88
CA LEU A 226 -21.64 6.83 -6.72
C LEU A 226 -21.34 5.34 -6.96
N GLU A 227 -21.61 4.83 -8.16
CA GLU A 227 -21.35 3.44 -8.54
C GLU A 227 -19.86 3.06 -8.33
N ASP A 228 -18.94 3.95 -8.71
CA ASP A 228 -17.50 3.73 -8.50
C ASP A 228 -17.12 3.73 -7.01
N ILE A 229 -17.76 4.61 -6.22
CA ILE A 229 -17.57 4.67 -4.77
C ILE A 229 -18.04 3.38 -4.11
N GLU A 230 -19.21 2.88 -4.50
CA GLU A 230 -19.77 1.62 -3.99
C GLU A 230 -18.88 0.44 -4.36
N CYS A 231 -18.38 0.37 -5.60
CA CYS A 231 -17.44 -0.69 -6.02
C CYS A 231 -16.15 -0.72 -5.18
N VAL A 232 -15.62 0.47 -4.84
CA VAL A 232 -14.43 0.58 -3.97
C VAL A 232 -14.76 0.18 -2.54
N CYS A 233 -15.90 0.60 -2.00
CA CYS A 233 -16.36 0.21 -0.66
C CYS A 233 -16.55 -1.30 -0.56
N ASP A 234 -17.22 -1.92 -1.54
CA ASP A 234 -17.44 -3.37 -1.60
C ASP A 234 -16.11 -4.13 -1.63
N SER A 235 -15.14 -3.64 -2.40
CA SER A 235 -13.80 -4.23 -2.47
C SER A 235 -13.07 -4.18 -1.12
N LEU A 236 -13.25 -3.09 -0.35
CA LEU A 236 -12.72 -2.96 1.01
C LEU A 236 -13.44 -3.86 2.00
N GLU A 237 -14.77 -3.99 1.91
CA GLU A 237 -15.52 -4.91 2.75
C GLU A 237 -15.12 -6.36 2.52
N ILE A 238 -14.91 -6.76 1.25
CA ILE A 238 -14.39 -8.09 0.90
C ILE A 238 -13.01 -8.30 1.53
N LEU A 239 -12.11 -7.31 1.44
CA LEU A 239 -10.79 -7.38 2.07
C LEU A 239 -10.91 -7.58 3.60
N TYR A 240 -11.79 -6.84 4.26
CA TYR A 240 -11.96 -6.95 5.72
C TYR A 240 -12.58 -8.28 6.14
N LYS A 241 -13.58 -8.79 5.39
CA LYS A 241 -14.12 -10.13 5.60
C LYS A 241 -13.05 -11.20 5.42
N TYR A 242 -12.22 -11.06 4.39
CA TYR A 242 -11.13 -11.99 4.10
C TYR A 242 -10.06 -12.01 5.21
N ILE A 243 -9.57 -10.84 5.63
CA ILE A 243 -8.61 -10.72 6.73
C ILE A 243 -9.17 -11.34 8.01
N TYR A 244 -10.45 -11.12 8.30
CA TYR A 244 -11.10 -11.69 9.47
C TYR A 244 -11.21 -13.23 9.43
N ILE A 245 -11.39 -13.82 8.25
CA ILE A 245 -11.56 -15.27 8.07
C ILE A 245 -10.22 -16.01 8.07
N GLU A 246 -9.20 -15.51 7.36
CA GLU A 246 -7.90 -16.18 7.29
C GLU A 246 -6.94 -15.84 8.43
N TYR A 247 -7.15 -14.69 9.09
CA TYR A 247 -6.41 -14.27 10.29
C TYR A 247 -7.35 -14.06 11.50
N PRO A 248 -7.99 -15.12 12.05
CA PRO A 248 -8.66 -15.03 13.35
C PRO A 248 -7.66 -14.56 14.44
N PRO A 249 -8.13 -13.98 15.56
CA PRO A 249 -7.43 -12.96 16.35
C PRO A 249 -6.09 -13.46 16.92
N LYS A 250 -5.04 -13.35 16.13
CA LYS A 250 -3.63 -13.50 16.55
C LYS A 250 -2.80 -12.26 16.23
N TYR A 251 -3.43 -11.20 15.72
CA TYR A 251 -2.81 -9.89 15.52
C TYR A 251 -2.80 -9.02 16.79
N GLU A 252 -3.43 -9.46 17.89
CA GLU A 252 -3.19 -8.90 19.23
C GLU A 252 -1.82 -9.31 19.82
N LEU A 253 -1.10 -10.27 19.22
CA LEU A 253 0.17 -10.80 19.76
C LEU A 253 1.43 -10.36 18.99
N LEU A 254 1.32 -9.39 18.09
CA LEU A 254 2.48 -8.73 17.44
C LEU A 254 2.41 -7.21 17.59
N GLY A 255 2.40 -6.79 18.86
CA GLY A 255 2.76 -5.44 19.28
C GLY A 255 1.71 -4.39 18.95
N GLU A 256 1.05 -3.94 20.00
CA GLU A 256 0.52 -2.58 20.07
C GLU A 256 1.45 -1.63 19.30
N LEU A 257 0.91 -0.89 18.33
CA LEU A 257 1.53 0.36 17.94
C LEU A 257 1.54 1.20 19.23
N PRO A 258 2.70 1.56 19.80
CA PRO A 258 2.69 2.53 20.88
C PRO A 258 1.98 3.77 20.31
N PRO A 259 1.02 4.37 21.04
CA PRO A 259 0.56 5.70 20.68
C PRO A 259 1.83 6.55 20.57
N GLY A 260 2.08 7.08 19.39
CA GLY A 260 3.15 8.06 19.23
C GLY A 260 2.85 9.18 20.21
N ASP A 261 3.66 9.27 21.26
CA ASP A 261 3.70 10.43 22.14
C ASP A 261 4.05 11.63 21.26
N PHE A 262 3.02 12.29 20.73
CA PHE A 262 3.12 13.68 20.34
C PHE A 262 3.19 14.48 21.63
N GLU A 263 4.36 14.47 22.27
CA GLU A 263 4.72 15.54 23.19
C GLU A 263 4.72 16.85 22.39
N GLN A 264 3.63 17.59 22.54
CA GLN A 264 3.63 19.01 22.26
C GLN A 264 4.68 19.66 23.19
N PRO A 265 5.59 20.51 22.68
CA PRO A 265 6.52 21.22 23.55
C PRO A 265 5.70 22.11 24.51
N LYS A 266 5.66 21.73 25.78
CA LYS A 266 5.11 22.57 26.84
C LYS A 266 6.05 23.76 27.00
N GLY A 267 5.49 24.95 26.76
CA GLY A 267 6.16 26.22 26.96
C GLY A 267 6.71 26.35 28.37
N ASP A 268 7.91 26.89 28.45
CA ASP A 268 8.65 27.18 29.65
C ASP A 268 7.92 28.27 30.47
N GLY A 269 7.08 27.83 31.40
CA GLY A 269 6.41 28.66 32.40
C GLY A 269 7.25 28.76 33.65
N GLY A 270 8.38 29.47 33.58
CA GLY A 270 9.24 29.78 34.73
C GLY A 270 8.48 30.54 35.82
N LYS A 271 7.98 29.83 36.83
CA LYS A 271 7.55 30.43 38.10
C LYS A 271 8.75 30.57 39.03
N ARG A 272 9.18 31.83 39.19
CA ARG A 272 9.94 32.37 40.32
C ARG A 272 9.49 31.73 41.64
N LYS A 273 10.43 31.20 42.41
CA LYS A 273 10.32 31.10 43.87
C LYS A 273 11.33 32.05 44.50
N ARG A 274 10.82 32.85 45.43
CA ARG A 274 11.57 33.52 46.49
C ARG A 274 12.17 32.47 47.43
#